data_AF-A0A7C1J649-F1
#
_entry.id   AF-A0A7C1J649-F1
#
_cell.length_a   1.000
_cell.length_b   1.000
_cell.length_c   1.000
_cell.angle_alpha   90.00
_cell.angle_beta   90.00
_cell.angle_gamma   90.00
#
_symmetry.space_group_name_H-M   'P 1'
#
loop_
_entity.id
_entity.type
_entity.pdbx_description
1 polymer ?
#
loop_
_entity_poly.entity_id
_entity_poly.type
_entity_poly.pdbx_seq_one_letter_code
_entity_poly.pdbx_strand_id
1 'polypeptide(L)'
;MGHGNPSEDLYTFGSIFGFSDPKNGQTVAKKHLDPGTGGGFVWFNFPLYYVNEDSAKKAFRQAFADLGVPENFPKADLNRDGVRTVADVVLQINYVFAGEQFPIFDADEVDLNCDGGASPADIVLYLLNIYSGTPLPC
;
A
#
# COMPACT_ATOMS: atom_id res chain seq x y z
N MET A 1 -39.77 7.47 -5.10
CA MET A 1 -38.78 6.95 -6.07
C MET A 1 -37.42 7.06 -5.38
N GLY A 2 -36.76 5.94 -5.11
CA GLY A 2 -35.52 5.96 -4.32
C GLY A 2 -34.42 6.67 -5.10
N HIS A 3 -33.90 7.77 -4.55
CA HIS A 3 -32.65 8.37 -5.00
C HIS A 3 -31.51 7.46 -4.55
N GLY A 4 -31.33 6.33 -5.23
CA GLY A 4 -30.10 5.56 -5.10
C GLY A 4 -28.98 6.39 -5.73
N ASN A 5 -28.03 6.86 -4.92
CA ASN A 5 -26.81 7.43 -5.47
C ASN A 5 -26.19 6.40 -6.43
N PRO A 6 -25.73 6.81 -7.62
CA PRO A 6 -25.08 5.91 -8.55
C PRO A 6 -23.80 5.39 -7.89
N SER A 7 -23.83 4.14 -7.45
CA SER A 7 -22.63 3.44 -7.00
C SER A 7 -22.04 2.71 -8.21
N GLU A 8 -20.85 3.13 -8.65
CA GLU A 8 -20.10 2.41 -9.68
C GLU A 8 -19.20 1.38 -8.98
N ASP A 9 -19.25 0.14 -9.45
CA ASP A 9 -18.34 -0.91 -9.01
C ASP A 9 -16.95 -0.61 -9.61
N LEU A 10 -15.99 -0.23 -8.76
CA LEU A 10 -14.63 0.14 -9.21
C LEU A 10 -13.73 -1.08 -9.39
N TYR A 11 -13.85 -2.07 -8.49
CA TYR A 11 -12.98 -3.23 -8.47
C TYR A 11 -13.73 -4.48 -8.11
N THR A 12 -13.36 -5.59 -8.74
CA THR A 12 -13.77 -6.94 -8.37
C THR A 12 -12.59 -7.77 -7.87
N PHE A 13 -12.80 -8.65 -6.89
CA PHE A 13 -11.85 -9.67 -6.45
C PHE A 13 -11.31 -10.39 -7.69
N GLY A 14 -9.99 -10.64 -7.75
CA GLY A 14 -9.32 -11.25 -8.91
C GLY A 14 -8.76 -10.29 -9.98
N SER A 15 -9.16 -9.00 -9.98
CA SER A 15 -8.42 -7.97 -10.73
C SER A 15 -7.12 -7.54 -10.03
N ILE A 16 -7.03 -7.75 -8.71
CA ILE A 16 -5.93 -7.33 -7.84
C ILE A 16 -5.00 -8.51 -7.49
N PHE A 17 -5.52 -9.74 -7.45
CA PHE A 17 -4.78 -10.94 -7.03
C PHE A 17 -4.94 -12.02 -8.11
N GLY A 18 -3.87 -12.29 -8.85
CA GLY A 18 -3.83 -13.26 -9.96
C GLY A 18 -3.96 -14.74 -9.56
N PHE A 19 -4.74 -15.06 -8.55
CA PHE A 19 -4.99 -16.43 -8.09
C PHE A 19 -6.46 -16.80 -8.25
N SER A 20 -6.73 -18.11 -8.37
CA SER A 20 -8.07 -18.69 -8.40
C SER A 20 -8.76 -18.55 -7.03
N ASP A 21 -9.20 -17.34 -6.71
CA ASP A 21 -10.02 -17.07 -5.53
C ASP A 21 -11.49 -17.41 -5.87
N PRO A 22 -12.21 -18.15 -5.01
CA PRO A 22 -13.65 -18.45 -5.20
C PRO A 22 -14.54 -17.20 -5.28
N LYS A 23 -14.03 -16.02 -4.94
CA LYS A 23 -14.72 -14.73 -5.04
C LYS A 23 -14.27 -13.89 -6.22
N ASN A 24 -13.45 -14.44 -7.14
CA ASN A 24 -13.09 -13.77 -8.39
C ASN A 24 -14.36 -13.22 -9.10
N GLY A 25 -14.41 -11.92 -9.37
CA GLY A 25 -15.57 -11.20 -9.87
C GLY A 25 -16.45 -10.48 -8.82
N GLN A 26 -16.20 -10.62 -7.51
CA GLN A 26 -16.99 -9.91 -6.47
C GLN A 26 -16.51 -8.48 -6.24
N THR A 27 -17.43 -7.51 -6.25
CA THR A 27 -17.11 -6.09 -6.02
C THR A 27 -16.49 -5.84 -4.64
N VAL A 28 -15.28 -5.29 -4.60
CA VAL A 28 -14.54 -4.95 -3.37
C VAL A 28 -14.48 -3.46 -3.08
N ALA A 29 -14.72 -2.60 -4.06
CA ALA A 29 -14.92 -1.19 -3.80
C ALA A 29 -16.03 -0.61 -4.68
N LYS A 30 -16.80 0.29 -4.07
CA LYS A 30 -17.82 1.08 -4.76
C LYS A 30 -17.50 2.55 -4.62
N LYS A 31 -17.43 3.25 -5.75
CA LYS A 31 -17.37 4.72 -5.77
C LYS A 31 -18.76 5.26 -5.52
N HIS A 32 -18.89 6.15 -4.55
CA HIS A 32 -20.07 6.98 -4.40
C HIS A 32 -19.66 8.41 -4.71
N LEU A 33 -20.24 8.97 -5.77
CA LEU A 33 -20.13 10.37 -6.09
C LEU A 33 -21.41 11.08 -5.68
N ASP A 34 -21.28 12.18 -4.96
CA ASP A 34 -22.36 13.13 -4.72
C ASP A 34 -22.39 14.12 -5.91
N PRO A 35 -23.42 14.03 -6.78
CA PRO A 35 -23.50 14.90 -7.95
C PRO A 35 -23.77 16.37 -7.60
N GLY A 36 -24.23 16.67 -6.38
CA GLY A 36 -24.52 18.03 -5.93
C GLY A 36 -23.30 18.78 -5.40
N THR A 37 -22.33 18.07 -4.83
CA THR A 37 -21.13 18.66 -4.22
C THR A 37 -19.86 18.40 -5.04
N GLY A 38 -19.89 17.43 -5.96
CA GLY A 38 -18.68 16.91 -6.60
C GLY A 38 -17.79 16.10 -5.64
N GLY A 39 -18.18 16.00 -4.37
CA GLY A 39 -17.53 15.16 -3.38
C GLY A 39 -17.86 13.69 -3.60
N GLY A 40 -17.03 12.81 -3.07
CA GLY A 40 -17.29 11.38 -3.13
C GLY A 40 -16.55 10.63 -2.05
N PHE A 41 -16.97 9.39 -1.82
CA PHE A 41 -16.26 8.45 -0.98
C PHE A 41 -16.16 7.11 -1.69
N VAL A 42 -15.09 6.39 -1.41
CA VAL A 42 -14.97 4.99 -1.83
C VAL A 42 -15.22 4.12 -0.63
N TRP A 43 -16.21 3.24 -0.77
CA TRP A 43 -16.49 2.24 0.24
C TRP A 43 -15.82 0.94 -0.14
N PHE A 44 -14.92 0.46 0.72
CA PHE A 44 -14.25 -0.81 0.57
C PHE A 44 -14.97 -1.89 1.36
N ASN A 45 -15.29 -3.00 0.68
CA ASN A 45 -15.84 -4.20 1.29
C ASN A 45 -14.83 -5.33 1.20
N PHE A 46 -13.70 -5.17 1.89
CA PHE A 46 -12.82 -6.30 2.09
C PHE A 46 -13.45 -7.18 3.17
N PRO A 47 -13.74 -8.46 2.90
CA PRO A 47 -13.95 -9.39 3.98
C PRO A 47 -12.61 -9.54 4.72
N LEU A 48 -12.41 -8.71 5.76
CA LEU A 48 -11.19 -8.64 6.59
C LEU A 48 -10.78 -10.00 7.20
N TYR A 49 -11.66 -11.00 7.11
CA TYR A 49 -11.49 -12.37 7.60
C TYR A 49 -10.86 -13.33 6.58
N TYR A 50 -10.50 -12.89 5.36
CA TYR A 50 -9.92 -13.76 4.33
C TYR A 50 -8.67 -13.23 3.60
N VAL A 51 -8.22 -12.01 3.90
CA VAL A 51 -7.02 -11.45 3.28
C VAL A 51 -5.96 -11.26 4.35
N ASN A 52 -4.74 -11.74 4.09
CA ASN A 52 -3.62 -11.38 4.95
C ASN A 52 -3.36 -9.87 4.86
N GLU A 53 -2.72 -9.34 5.89
CA GLU A 53 -2.50 -7.91 6.06
C GLU A 53 -1.78 -7.28 4.86
N ASP A 54 -0.78 -7.95 4.29
CA ASP A 54 -0.04 -7.51 3.10
C ASP A 54 -0.94 -7.35 1.87
N SER A 55 -1.85 -8.30 1.66
CA SER A 55 -2.79 -8.25 0.54
C SER A 55 -3.81 -7.13 0.74
N ALA A 56 -4.32 -6.96 1.96
CA ALA A 56 -5.21 -5.84 2.26
C ALA A 56 -4.52 -4.50 1.97
N LYS A 57 -3.26 -4.34 2.39
CA LYS A 57 -2.45 -3.14 2.14
C LYS A 57 -2.27 -2.87 0.66
N LYS A 58 -1.82 -3.86 -0.14
CA LYS A 58 -1.69 -3.72 -1.60
C LYS A 58 -2.99 -3.27 -2.28
N ALA A 59 -4.13 -3.81 -1.84
CA ALA A 59 -5.42 -3.41 -2.38
C ALA A 59 -5.79 -1.95 -2.02
N PHE A 60 -5.49 -1.50 -0.80
CA PHE A 60 -5.66 -0.10 -0.42
C PHE A 60 -4.71 0.83 -1.19
N ARG A 61 -3.43 0.46 -1.33
CA ARG A 61 -2.42 1.23 -2.08
C ARG A 61 -2.89 1.50 -3.51
N GLN A 62 -3.27 0.44 -4.23
CA GLN A 62 -3.77 0.53 -5.60
C GLN A 62 -5.02 1.40 -5.70
N ALA A 63 -5.96 1.25 -4.76
CA ALA A 63 -7.19 2.03 -4.80
C ALA A 63 -6.97 3.51 -4.49
N PHE A 64 -6.02 3.87 -3.61
CA PHE A 64 -5.65 5.28 -3.42
C PHE A 64 -5.01 5.87 -4.68
N ALA A 65 -4.10 5.13 -5.33
CA ALA A 65 -3.47 5.55 -6.57
C ALA A 65 -4.50 5.83 -7.68
N ASP A 66 -5.46 4.93 -7.88
CA ASP A 66 -6.51 5.08 -8.90
C ASP A 66 -7.49 6.22 -8.59
N LEU A 67 -7.65 6.59 -7.32
CA LEU A 67 -8.43 7.75 -6.90
C LEU A 67 -7.64 9.07 -7.03
N GLY A 68 -6.37 9.00 -7.45
CA GLY A 68 -5.48 10.17 -7.44
C GLY A 68 -5.24 10.71 -6.03
N VAL A 69 -5.48 9.90 -5.00
CA VAL A 69 -5.11 10.23 -3.63
C VAL A 69 -3.62 9.93 -3.54
N PRO A 70 -2.75 10.95 -3.36
CA PRO A 70 -1.33 10.69 -3.20
C PRO A 70 -1.14 9.79 -1.98
N GLU A 71 -0.48 8.67 -2.20
CA GLU A 71 -0.05 7.80 -1.13
C GLU A 71 1.06 8.53 -0.38
N ASN A 72 0.71 9.19 0.71
CA ASN A 72 1.64 10.07 1.42
C ASN A 72 2.77 9.33 2.16
N PHE A 73 2.85 8.00 2.05
CA PHE A 73 3.89 7.20 2.68
C PHE A 73 4.52 6.29 1.63
N PRO A 74 5.46 6.80 0.83
CA PRO A 74 6.19 5.97 -0.12
C PRO A 74 6.92 4.85 0.63
N LYS A 75 6.99 3.67 0.03
CA LYS A 75 7.79 2.56 0.56
C LYS A 75 9.18 3.06 0.98
N ALA A 76 9.64 2.63 2.15
CA ALA A 76 10.86 3.06 2.83
C ALA A 76 10.80 4.42 3.57
N ASP A 77 9.68 5.16 3.57
CA ASP A 77 9.44 6.29 4.48
C ASP A 77 9.05 5.77 5.88
N LEU A 78 10.06 5.32 6.62
CA LEU A 78 9.88 4.61 7.89
C LEU A 78 9.56 5.57 9.04
N ASN A 79 9.96 6.83 8.94
CA ASN A 79 9.60 7.84 9.93
C ASN A 79 8.24 8.53 9.64
N ARG A 80 7.65 8.25 8.46
CA ARG A 80 6.35 8.75 8.00
C ARG A 80 6.29 10.28 7.92
N ASP A 81 7.38 10.91 7.50
CA ASP A 81 7.43 12.36 7.29
C ASP A 81 7.10 12.76 5.83
N GLY A 82 6.84 11.77 4.97
CA GLY A 82 6.54 11.94 3.55
C GLY A 82 7.78 12.05 2.67
N VAL A 83 8.98 11.94 3.23
CA VAL A 83 10.25 12.14 2.53
C VAL A 83 11.21 11.00 2.84
N ARG A 84 11.65 10.30 1.79
CA ARG A 84 12.69 9.27 1.91
C ARG A 84 14.07 9.89 2.12
N THR A 85 14.62 9.73 3.31
CA THR A 85 15.91 10.29 3.71
C THR A 85 16.79 9.26 4.41
N VAL A 86 18.01 9.68 4.75
CA VAL A 86 18.91 8.87 5.60
C VAL A 86 18.35 8.62 7.00
N ALA A 87 17.39 9.42 7.48
CA ALA A 87 16.74 9.16 8.76
C ALA A 87 15.97 7.83 8.73
N ASP A 88 15.33 7.52 7.60
CA ASP A 88 14.65 6.25 7.39
C ASP A 88 15.63 5.09 7.31
N VAL A 89 16.79 5.29 6.67
CA VAL A 89 17.85 4.27 6.62
C VAL A 89 18.32 3.88 8.03
N VAL A 90 18.42 4.83 8.95
CA VAL A 90 18.77 4.54 10.35
C VAL A 90 17.71 3.66 11.01
N LEU A 91 16.42 3.93 10.75
CA LEU A 91 15.33 3.08 11.26
C LEU A 91 15.39 1.66 10.68
N GLN A 92 15.72 1.52 9.40
CA GLN A 92 15.90 0.22 8.76
C GLN A 92 17.11 -0.55 9.35
N ILE A 93 18.23 0.14 9.63
CA ILE A 93 19.39 -0.46 10.30
C ILE A 93 19.00 -1.00 11.68
N ASN A 94 18.25 -0.23 12.48
CA ASN A 94 17.79 -0.69 13.79
C ASN A 94 16.88 -1.92 13.67
N TYR A 95 15.99 -1.95 12.67
CA TYR A 95 15.16 -3.12 12.41
C TYR A 95 15.99 -4.35 12.05
N VAL A 96 16.87 -4.24 11.06
CA VAL A 96 17.65 -5.38 10.51
C VAL A 96 18.69 -5.91 11.51
N PHE A 97 19.39 -5.02 12.21
CA PHE A 97 20.54 -5.42 13.04
C PHE A 97 20.25 -5.45 14.54
N ALA A 98 19.37 -4.59 15.04
CA ALA A 98 19.01 -4.57 16.46
C ALA A 98 17.70 -5.34 16.75
N GLY A 99 16.96 -5.75 15.71
CA GLY A 99 15.67 -6.43 15.87
C GLY A 99 14.60 -5.54 16.49
N GLU A 100 14.80 -4.23 16.46
CA GLU A 100 13.84 -3.26 16.99
C GLU A 100 12.62 -3.21 16.08
N GLN A 101 11.51 -3.79 16.54
CA GLN A 101 10.22 -3.61 15.90
C GLN A 101 9.67 -2.25 16.28
N PHE A 102 9.44 -1.39 15.30
CA PHE A 102 8.73 -0.14 15.54
C PHE A 102 7.23 -0.37 15.40
N PRO A 103 6.41 0.31 16.23
CA PRO A 103 4.97 0.07 16.29
C PRO A 103 4.20 0.51 15.03
N ILE A 104 4.88 0.99 13.98
CA ILE A 104 4.26 1.76 12.90
C ILE A 104 4.73 1.33 11.50
N PHE A 105 5.59 0.32 11.35
CA PHE A 105 5.98 -0.13 10.01
C PHE A 105 5.86 -1.64 9.85
N ASP A 106 5.52 -2.01 8.62
CA ASP A 106 5.35 -3.37 8.19
C ASP A 106 6.65 -3.95 7.68
N ALA A 107 6.78 -5.27 7.75
CA ALA A 107 7.96 -5.95 7.23
C ALA A 107 8.15 -5.72 5.71
N ASP A 108 7.08 -5.44 4.95
CA ASP A 108 7.16 -5.12 3.53
C ASP A 108 7.71 -3.71 3.24
N GLU A 109 7.65 -2.79 4.21
CA GLU A 109 8.16 -1.42 4.06
C GLU A 109 9.70 -1.37 4.10
N VAL A 110 10.33 -2.42 4.63
CA VAL A 110 11.78 -2.56 4.78
C VAL A 110 12.40 -3.62 3.84
N ASP A 111 11.59 -4.44 3.17
CA ASP A 111 12.02 -5.35 2.10
C ASP A 111 12.01 -4.60 0.75
N LEU A 112 13.12 -3.94 0.43
CA LEU A 112 13.24 -3.05 -0.73
C LEU A 112 13.61 -3.80 -2.02
N ASN A 113 14.11 -5.04 -1.92
CA ASN A 113 14.35 -5.88 -3.08
C ASN A 113 13.19 -6.84 -3.41
N CYS A 114 12.16 -6.90 -2.56
CA CYS A 114 11.01 -7.80 -2.65
C CYS A 114 11.40 -9.28 -2.65
N ASP A 115 12.45 -9.66 -1.91
CA ASP A 115 12.87 -11.06 -1.77
C ASP A 115 12.14 -11.81 -0.65
N GLY A 116 11.26 -11.12 0.08
CA GLY A 116 10.44 -11.67 1.16
C GLY A 116 11.07 -11.51 2.54
N GLY A 117 12.16 -10.76 2.68
CA GLY A 117 12.78 -10.45 3.96
C GLY A 117 13.50 -9.10 3.99
N ALA A 118 13.65 -8.54 5.18
CA ALA A 118 14.50 -7.38 5.37
C ALA A 118 15.93 -7.83 5.69
N SER A 119 16.89 -7.30 4.95
CA SER A 119 18.28 -7.68 5.03
C SER A 119 19.21 -6.47 4.86
N PRO A 120 20.53 -6.65 5.08
CA PRO A 120 21.50 -5.61 4.75
C PRO A 120 21.50 -5.23 3.26
N ALA A 121 21.01 -6.08 2.36
CA ALA A 121 20.91 -5.76 0.93
C ALA A 121 19.89 -4.63 0.68
N ASP A 122 18.79 -4.63 1.43
CA ASP A 122 17.75 -3.60 1.34
C ASP A 122 18.28 -2.23 1.75
N ILE A 123 19.11 -2.19 2.79
CA ILE A 123 19.78 -0.96 3.25
C ILE A 123 20.70 -0.40 2.15
N VAL A 124 21.46 -1.27 1.46
CA VAL A 124 22.32 -0.85 0.35
C VAL A 124 21.50 -0.30 -0.81
N LEU A 125 20.41 -0.96 -1.18
CA LEU A 125 19.49 -0.45 -2.21
C LEU A 125 18.89 0.89 -1.81
N TYR A 126 18.54 1.06 -0.54
CA TYR A 126 17.98 2.32 -0.08
C TYR A 126 18.99 3.48 -0.24
N LEU A 127 20.23 3.26 0.19
CA LEU A 127 21.31 4.24 0.03
C LEU A 127 21.57 4.57 -1.45
N LEU A 128 21.54 3.56 -2.34
CA LEU A 128 21.66 3.79 -3.79
C LEU A 128 20.49 4.60 -4.35
N ASN A 129 19.27 4.37 -3.85
CA ASN A 129 18.11 5.16 -4.23
C ASN A 129 18.25 6.62 -3.81
N ILE A 130 18.63 6.87 -2.56
CA ILE A 130 18.77 8.22 -2.00
C ILE A 130 19.89 9.00 -2.69
N TYR A 131 21.08 8.41 -2.83
CA TYR A 131 22.26 9.14 -3.28
C TYR A 131 22.48 9.12 -4.79
N SER A 132 22.01 8.08 -5.48
CA SER A 132 22.23 7.91 -6.92
C SER A 132 20.94 7.96 -7.73
N GLY A 133 19.77 8.05 -7.08
CA GLY A 133 18.47 8.00 -7.76
C GLY A 133 18.16 6.62 -8.37
N THR A 134 18.91 5.57 -8.00
CA THR A 134 18.67 4.22 -8.52
C THR A 134 17.25 3.79 -8.12
N PRO A 135 16.37 3.45 -9.06
CA PRO A 135 15.01 3.04 -8.71
C PRO A 135 15.05 1.76 -7.87
N LEU A 136 14.19 1.69 -6.85
CA LEU A 136 14.00 0.46 -6.11
C LEU A 136 13.31 -0.57 -7.03
N PRO A 137 13.64 -1.87 -6.90
CA PRO A 137 12.97 -2.95 -7.63
C PRO A 137 11.45 -2.97 -7.43
N CYS A 138 11.02 -2.49 -6.28
CA CYS A 138 9.66 -2.30 -5.80
C CYS A 138 9.71 -1.29 -4.63
#